data_AF-A0A1T0A5I9-F1
#
_entry.id   AF-A0A1T0A5I9-F1
#
_cell.length_a   1.000
_cell.length_b   1.000
_cell.length_c   1.000
_cell.angle_alpha   90.00
_cell.angle_beta   90.00
_cell.angle_gamma   90.00
#
_symmetry.space_group_name_H-M   'P 1'
#
loop_
_entity.id
_entity.type
_entity.pdbx_description
1 polymer ?
#
loop_
_entity_poly.entity_id
_entity_poly.type
_entity_poly.pdbx_seq_one_letter_code
_entity_poly.pdbx_strand_id
1 'polypeptide(L)'
;MNAFVVSKDAAGNETLTPVGMNTPISKGQIVEYQGLFTNHGTNRVRKMVATMDIPKGAELVGNIEPAIAQATMDGGRFVNMPIRVSVNGQAQELPLANYKGLRWTIEELGIGATAVVKYRAKIQ
;
A
#
# COMPACT_ATOMS: atom_id res chain seq x y z
N MET A 1 2.41 5.14 10.06
CA MET A 1 2.82 4.51 8.79
C MET A 1 4.33 4.53 8.74
N ASN A 2 4.95 3.40 8.46
CA ASN A 2 6.38 3.25 8.31
C ASN A 2 6.72 3.23 6.82
N ALA A 3 7.93 3.66 6.46
CA ALA A 3 8.41 3.59 5.09
C ALA A 3 9.84 3.03 5.07
N PHE A 4 10.15 2.23 4.07
CA PHE A 4 11.43 1.55 3.93
C PHE A 4 11.92 1.62 2.49
N VAL A 5 13.15 2.06 2.28
CA VAL A 5 13.80 1.90 0.97
C VAL A 5 14.06 0.41 0.77
N VAL A 6 13.59 -0.12 -0.36
CA VAL A 6 13.88 -1.49 -0.79
C VAL A 6 15.16 -1.49 -1.60
N SER A 7 16.17 -2.23 -1.14
CA SER A 7 17.41 -2.44 -1.88
C SER A 7 17.75 -3.93 -1.93
N LYS A 8 18.78 -4.30 -2.71
CA LYS A 8 19.29 -5.67 -2.72
C LYS A 8 20.67 -5.70 -2.08
N ASP A 9 20.93 -6.71 -1.25
CA ASP A 9 22.27 -6.96 -0.71
C ASP A 9 23.20 -7.58 -1.78
N ALA A 10 24.45 -7.83 -1.42
CA ALA A 10 25.45 -8.44 -2.31
C ALA A 10 25.07 -9.86 -2.78
N ALA A 11 24.18 -10.55 -2.07
CA ALA A 11 23.66 -11.87 -2.43
C ALA A 11 22.37 -11.77 -3.27
N GLY A 12 21.85 -10.57 -3.53
CA GLY A 12 20.63 -10.31 -4.29
C GLY A 12 19.34 -10.40 -3.48
N ASN A 13 19.42 -10.60 -2.16
CA ASN A 13 18.24 -10.62 -1.29
C ASN A 13 17.75 -9.20 -1.04
N GLU A 14 16.44 -9.03 -0.91
CA GLU A 14 15.88 -7.74 -0.56
C GLU A 14 16.18 -7.36 0.89
N THR A 15 16.56 -6.11 1.10
CA THR A 15 16.70 -5.50 2.41
C THR A 15 15.82 -4.27 2.51
N LEU A 16 15.28 -4.04 3.70
CA LEU A 16 14.43 -2.90 4.02
C LEU A 16 15.19 -1.93 4.92
N THR A 17 15.52 -0.75 4.41
CA THR A 17 16.17 0.30 5.19
C THR A 17 15.12 1.32 5.65
N PRO A 18 14.94 1.53 6.97
CA PRO A 18 13.98 2.52 7.47
C PRO A 18 14.22 3.92 6.88
N VAL A 19 13.15 4.56 6.45
CA VAL A 19 13.15 5.98 6.06
C VAL A 19 13.01 6.82 7.33
N GLY A 20 14.04 7.59 7.65
CA GLY A 20 14.04 8.61 8.68
C GLY A 20 14.28 10.00 8.09
N MET A 21 14.42 11.01 8.96
CA MET A 21 14.60 12.41 8.57
C MET A 21 15.78 12.65 7.61
N ASN A 22 16.83 11.82 7.70
CA ASN A 22 18.06 11.96 6.93
C ASN A 22 18.26 10.83 5.89
N THR A 23 17.23 10.00 5.64
CA THR A 23 17.35 8.94 4.63
C THR A 23 17.14 9.55 3.25
N PRO A 24 18.16 9.58 2.36
CA PRO A 24 17.98 10.10 1.01
C PRO A 24 17.05 9.18 0.23
N ILE A 25 16.00 9.77 -0.35
CA ILE A 25 15.10 9.09 -1.28
C ILE A 25 15.26 9.74 -2.65
N SER A 26 15.68 8.93 -3.62
CA SER A 26 15.95 9.36 -4.98
C SER A 26 14.89 8.83 -5.95
N LYS A 27 14.69 9.56 -7.05
CA LYS A 27 13.89 9.11 -8.18
C LYS A 27 14.31 7.71 -8.64
N GLY A 28 13.33 6.87 -8.94
CA GLY A 28 13.51 5.48 -9.38
C GLY A 28 13.62 4.47 -8.24
N GLN A 29 13.82 4.89 -6.98
CA GLN A 29 13.85 3.96 -5.85
C GLN A 29 12.46 3.39 -5.56
N ILE A 30 12.43 2.14 -5.10
CA ILE A 30 11.23 1.50 -4.58
C ILE A 30 11.20 1.70 -3.06
N VAL A 31 10.06 2.18 -2.57
CA VAL A 31 9.78 2.34 -1.15
C VAL A 31 8.61 1.44 -0.78
N GLU A 32 8.78 0.64 0.27
CA GLU A 32 7.71 -0.11 0.92
C GLU A 32 7.09 0.73 2.03
N TYR A 33 5.78 0.96 1.96
CA TYR A 33 5.00 1.63 2.98
C TYR A 33 4.22 0.60 3.78
N GLN A 34 4.26 0.68 5.11
CA GLN A 34 3.60 -0.25 6.01
C GLN A 34 2.67 0.48 7.00
N GLY A 35 1.41 0.06 7.08
CA GLY A 35 0.46 0.41 8.12
C GLY A 35 0.37 -0.70 9.16
N LEU A 36 0.66 -0.38 10.42
CA LEU A 36 0.53 -1.31 11.55
C LEU A 36 -0.60 -0.82 12.44
N PHE A 37 -1.59 -1.68 12.67
CA PHE A 37 -2.81 -1.34 13.39
C PHE A 37 -3.01 -2.32 14.54
N THR A 38 -2.79 -1.84 15.76
CA THR A 38 -2.92 -2.65 16.98
C THR A 38 -4.23 -2.38 17.67
N ASN A 39 -4.98 -3.43 18.03
CA ASN A 39 -6.18 -3.30 18.83
C ASN A 39 -5.83 -3.18 20.32
N HIS A 40 -5.83 -1.95 20.83
CA HIS A 40 -5.64 -1.65 22.26
C HIS A 40 -6.94 -1.63 23.08
N GLY A 41 -8.08 -1.97 22.47
CA GLY A 41 -9.37 -2.02 23.15
C GLY A 41 -9.55 -3.26 24.01
N THR A 42 -10.67 -3.30 24.74
CA THR A 42 -11.07 -4.45 25.58
C THR A 42 -11.91 -5.48 24.83
N ASN A 43 -12.24 -5.20 23.56
CA ASN A 43 -13.05 -6.06 22.70
C ASN A 43 -12.34 -6.33 21.38
N ARG A 44 -12.69 -7.44 20.71
CA ARG A 44 -12.23 -7.72 19.34
C ARG A 44 -12.87 -6.75 18.34
N VAL A 45 -12.11 -6.34 17.33
CA VAL A 45 -12.61 -5.54 16.21
C VAL A 45 -13.09 -6.49 15.12
N ARG A 46 -14.41 -6.56 14.90
CA ARG A 46 -15.03 -7.46 13.91
C ARG A 46 -14.61 -7.13 12.49
N LYS A 47 -14.54 -5.83 12.19
CA LYS A 47 -14.22 -5.31 10.86
C LYS A 47 -13.47 -4.00 11.00
N MET A 48 -12.26 -3.97 10.49
CA MET A 48 -11.43 -2.77 10.38
C MET A 48 -11.22 -2.46 8.90
N VAL A 49 -11.37 -1.18 8.53
CA VAL A 49 -11.06 -0.69 7.19
C VAL A 49 -9.78 0.13 7.29
N ALA A 50 -8.71 -0.38 6.69
CA ALA A 50 -7.44 0.33 6.60
C ALA A 50 -7.33 0.97 5.21
N THR A 51 -7.11 2.29 5.16
CA THR A 51 -6.87 3.03 3.91
C THR A 51 -5.48 3.63 3.96
N MET A 52 -4.72 3.51 2.87
CA MET A 52 -3.43 4.15 2.70
C MET A 52 -3.39 4.91 1.38
N ASP A 53 -3.02 6.19 1.46
CA ASP A 53 -2.78 7.00 0.27
C ASP A 53 -1.41 6.67 -0.34
N ILE A 54 -1.33 6.76 -1.66
CA ILE A 54 -0.07 6.71 -2.40
C ILE A 54 0.48 8.15 -2.46
N PRO A 55 1.68 8.43 -1.93
CA PRO A 55 2.27 9.76 -1.95
C PRO A 55 2.34 10.36 -3.35
N LYS A 56 2.18 11.68 -3.43
CA LYS A 56 2.44 12.42 -4.67
C LYS A 56 3.89 12.17 -5.11
N GLY A 57 4.09 11.93 -6.40
CA GLY A 57 5.40 11.58 -6.94
C GLY A 57 5.80 10.12 -6.71
N ALA A 58 4.88 9.24 -6.31
CA ALA A 58 5.09 7.80 -6.24
C ALA A 58 4.07 7.04 -7.08
N GLU A 59 4.48 5.92 -7.67
CA GLU A 59 3.62 5.03 -8.47
C GLU A 59 3.62 3.63 -7.89
N LEU A 60 2.44 3.03 -7.71
CA LEU A 60 2.31 1.65 -7.22
C LEU A 60 3.01 0.66 -8.17
N VAL A 61 3.78 -0.29 -7.62
CA VAL A 61 4.49 -1.32 -8.40
C VAL A 61 3.93 -2.75 -8.23
N GLY A 62 2.82 -2.91 -7.51
CA GLY A 62 2.03 -4.15 -7.46
C GLY A 62 2.30 -5.08 -6.28
N ASN A 63 3.38 -4.91 -5.52
CA ASN A 63 3.60 -5.67 -4.29
C ASN A 63 2.77 -5.07 -3.14
N ILE A 64 1.56 -5.61 -2.95
CA ILE A 64 0.67 -5.23 -1.85
C ILE A 64 0.41 -6.43 -0.93
N GLU A 65 0.22 -6.19 0.36
CA GLU A 65 -0.12 -7.21 1.34
C GLU A 65 -1.11 -6.61 2.35
N PRO A 66 -2.18 -7.31 2.75
CA PRO A 66 -2.71 -8.53 2.14
C PRO A 66 -2.99 -8.36 0.64
N ALA A 67 -2.91 -9.44 -0.13
CA ALA A 67 -3.01 -9.41 -1.59
C ALA A 67 -4.37 -8.91 -2.11
N ILE A 68 -5.43 -9.00 -1.30
CA ILE A 68 -6.78 -8.53 -1.66
C ILE A 68 -6.99 -7.13 -1.10
N ALA A 69 -7.05 -6.16 -2.00
CA ALA A 69 -7.34 -4.76 -1.69
C ALA A 69 -8.29 -4.14 -2.72
N GLN A 70 -8.90 -3.04 -2.31
CA GLN A 70 -9.53 -2.08 -3.21
C GLN A 70 -8.54 -0.95 -3.49
N ALA A 71 -8.69 -0.28 -4.63
CA ALA A 71 -7.90 0.88 -5.02
C ALA A 71 -8.80 2.03 -5.49
N THR A 72 -8.24 3.23 -5.48
CA THR A 72 -8.88 4.44 -5.97
C THR A 72 -7.95 5.20 -6.92
N MET A 73 -8.53 5.92 -7.88
CA MET A 73 -7.82 6.87 -8.73
C MET A 73 -8.06 8.34 -8.35
N ASP A 74 -8.97 8.60 -7.40
CA ASP A 74 -9.43 9.94 -7.04
C ASP A 74 -9.49 10.20 -5.52
N GLY A 75 -9.25 9.19 -4.68
CA GLY A 75 -9.37 9.27 -3.22
C GLY A 75 -10.78 9.07 -2.69
N GLY A 76 -11.80 9.09 -3.55
CA GLY A 76 -13.21 8.99 -3.18
C GLY A 76 -13.75 7.57 -3.34
N ARG A 77 -13.74 7.06 -4.58
CA ARG A 77 -14.30 5.74 -4.89
C ARG A 77 -13.23 4.66 -4.87
N PHE A 78 -13.42 3.66 -4.02
CA PHE A 78 -12.59 2.46 -3.95
C PHE A 78 -13.29 1.30 -4.64
N VAL A 79 -12.58 0.63 -5.54
CA VAL A 79 -13.05 -0.55 -6.28
C VAL A 79 -12.03 -1.68 -6.18
N ASN A 80 -12.46 -2.92 -6.40
CA ASN A 80 -11.54 -4.07 -6.35
C ASN A 80 -10.41 -3.90 -7.37
N MET A 81 -9.19 -4.28 -6.99
CA MET A 81 -8.06 -4.27 -7.91
C MET A 81 -8.13 -5.41 -8.95
N PRO A 82 -7.68 -5.18 -10.20
CA PRO A 82 -7.26 -3.89 -10.74
C PRO A 82 -8.44 -2.97 -11.07
N ILE A 83 -8.23 -1.66 -10.98
CA ILE A 83 -9.17 -0.65 -11.47
C ILE A 83 -9.35 -0.84 -12.97
N ARG A 84 -10.59 -1.03 -13.41
CA ARG A 84 -10.98 -1.06 -14.82
C ARG A 84 -11.82 0.16 -15.16
N VAL A 85 -11.46 0.83 -16.25
CA VAL A 85 -12.15 1.99 -16.80
C VAL A 85 -12.72 1.65 -18.18
N SER A 86 -13.81 2.29 -18.57
CA SER A 86 -14.32 2.16 -19.94
C SER A 86 -13.67 3.21 -20.83
N VAL A 87 -12.96 2.76 -21.88
CA VAL A 87 -12.38 3.62 -22.92
C VAL A 87 -13.00 3.19 -24.23
N ASN A 88 -13.72 4.09 -24.90
CA ASN A 88 -14.46 3.80 -26.15
C ASN A 88 -15.39 2.57 -26.05
N GLY A 89 -16.03 2.38 -24.88
CA GLY A 89 -16.94 1.24 -24.63
C GLY A 89 -16.23 -0.07 -24.31
N GLN A 90 -14.89 -0.13 -24.31
CA GLN A 90 -14.12 -1.30 -23.91
C GLN A 90 -13.56 -1.15 -22.50
N ALA A 91 -13.61 -2.24 -21.72
CA ALA A 91 -13.00 -2.27 -20.39
C ALA A 91 -11.48 -2.38 -20.52
N GLN A 92 -10.76 -1.39 -19.99
CA GLN A 92 -9.30 -1.35 -19.96
C GLN A 92 -8.82 -1.25 -18.52
N GLU A 93 -7.75 -1.98 -18.19
CA GLU A 93 -7.09 -1.86 -16.90
C GLU A 93 -6.36 -0.52 -16.82
N LEU A 94 -6.65 0.23 -15.76
CA LEU A 94 -5.98 1.49 -15.49
C LEU A 94 -4.53 1.20 -15.07
N PRO A 95 -3.52 1.86 -15.67
CA PRO A 95 -2.14 1.69 -15.24
C PRO A 95 -1.94 2.05 -13.77
N LEU A 96 -1.09 1.29 -13.06
CA LEU A 96 -0.84 1.48 -11.62
C LEU A 96 -0.34 2.89 -11.26
N ALA A 97 0.33 3.58 -12.20
CA ALA A 97 0.75 4.97 -12.06
C ALA A 97 -0.40 5.95 -11.76
N ASN A 98 -1.63 5.58 -12.13
CA ASN A 98 -2.81 6.42 -11.90
C ASN A 98 -3.49 6.17 -10.55
N TYR A 99 -3.04 5.17 -9.79
CA TYR A 99 -3.66 4.83 -8.51
C TYR A 99 -3.26 5.86 -7.47
N LYS A 100 -4.20 6.26 -6.60
CA LYS A 100 -4.02 7.29 -5.57
C LYS A 100 -4.13 6.76 -4.15
N GLY A 101 -4.67 5.56 -3.96
CA GLY A 101 -4.75 4.93 -2.65
C GLY A 101 -5.22 3.49 -2.71
N LEU A 102 -5.02 2.80 -1.60
CA LEU A 102 -5.38 1.40 -1.38
C LEU A 102 -6.23 1.28 -0.13
N ARG A 103 -7.15 0.30 -0.11
CA ARG A 103 -8.01 0.01 1.02
C ARG A 103 -8.14 -1.48 1.25
N TRP A 104 -7.92 -1.90 2.48
CA TRP A 104 -8.12 -3.27 2.94
C TRP A 104 -9.29 -3.33 3.92
N THR A 105 -10.01 -4.45 3.86
CA THR A 105 -10.91 -4.87 4.93
C THR A 105 -10.22 -5.99 5.69
N ILE A 106 -10.03 -5.79 7.00
CA ILE A 106 -9.43 -6.76 7.91
C ILE A 106 -10.52 -7.22 8.86
N GLU A 107 -10.75 -8.52 8.90
CA GLU A 107 -11.78 -9.13 9.74
C GLU A 107 -11.15 -9.69 11.01
N GLU A 108 -11.92 -9.66 12.10
CA GLU A 108 -11.62 -10.34 13.36
C GLU A 108 -10.23 -10.02 13.95
N LEU A 109 -9.93 -8.73 14.14
CA LEU A 109 -8.71 -8.32 14.86
C LEU A 109 -8.91 -8.48 16.37
N GLY A 110 -8.30 -9.51 16.93
CA GLY A 110 -8.34 -9.84 18.36
C GLY A 110 -7.78 -8.75 19.27
N ILE A 111 -8.00 -8.88 20.59
CA ILE A 111 -7.47 -7.96 21.60
C ILE A 111 -5.94 -8.08 21.64
N GLY A 112 -5.23 -6.95 21.57
CA GLY A 112 -3.77 -6.91 21.52
C GLY A 112 -3.15 -7.36 20.19
N ALA A 113 -3.96 -7.83 19.23
CA ALA A 113 -3.48 -8.25 17.92
C ALA A 113 -3.13 -7.03 17.06
N THR A 114 -2.16 -7.22 16.17
CA THR A 114 -1.72 -6.22 15.19
C THR A 114 -1.99 -6.72 13.78
N ALA A 115 -2.72 -5.94 13.01
CA ALA A 115 -2.83 -6.13 11.58
C ALA A 115 -1.76 -5.30 10.86
N VAL A 116 -1.19 -5.85 9.78
CA VAL A 116 -0.24 -5.15 8.93
C VAL A 116 -0.79 -5.10 7.51
N VAL A 117 -0.77 -3.92 6.91
CA VAL A 117 -0.96 -3.75 5.47
C VAL A 117 0.27 -3.06 4.90
N LYS A 118 0.68 -3.40 3.68
CA LYS A 118 1.81 -2.79 3.01
C LYS A 118 1.61 -2.69 1.51
N TYR A 119 2.29 -1.73 0.91
CA TYR A 119 2.45 -1.65 -0.53
C TYR A 119 3.81 -1.11 -0.90
N ARG A 120 4.26 -1.39 -2.13
CA ARG A 120 5.47 -0.79 -2.70
C ARG A 120 5.14 0.21 -3.78
N ALA A 121 5.85 1.33 -3.79
CA ALA A 121 5.77 2.31 -4.84
C ALA A 121 7.15 2.77 -5.29
N LYS A 122 7.27 3.13 -6.57
CA LYS A 122 8.46 3.70 -7.17
C LYS A 122 8.35 5.22 -7.18
N ILE A 123 9.39 5.88 -6.69
CA ILE A 123 9.49 7.35 -6.66
C ILE A 123 9.79 7.89 -8.06
N GLN A 124 9.12 8.97 -8.46
CA GLN A 124 9.20 9.61 -9.78
C GLN A 124 10.03 10.89 -9.80
#